data_AF-A0A8R1HNG8-F1
#
_entry.id   AF-A0A8R1HNG8-F1
#
_cell.length_a   1.000
_cell.length_b   1.000
_cell.length_c   1.000
_cell.angle_alpha   90.00
_cell.angle_beta   90.00
_cell.angle_gamma   90.00
#
_symmetry.space_group_name_H-M   'P 1'
#
loop_
_entity.id
_entity.type
_entity.pdbx_description
1 polymer ?
#
loop_
_entity_poly.entity_id
_entity_poly.type
_entity_poly.pdbx_seq_one_letter_code
_entity_poly.pdbx_strand_id
1 'polypeptide(L)'
;MPVTIVKDDDDFKVRFGAAGPKTTICYFTAAWCGPCKQISPTYDALSNQYLNAVFLKIDVDICEGTCASYGVSSMPTFIVFKDGAQKESIKGADRVGLEALVKKYAEDSTAGSLVAGQSDLKSIFDKKQMECLNGSDDTPLDLFVEGNCNLVSDCDEQLIISFPFHQPVKVHSILIKGVGERSPKRVKVFINLPKTIDFDNAAGLEPTQLIEFDKSATEGQGQIVQTKYVKFQNVQNIQFFIEDNIGGGDVTELVQLAVFGTPLSSVNMSEFKRVAGKAGDAH
;
A
#
# COMPACT_ATOMS: atom_id res chain seq x y z
N MET A 1 -6.44 1.80 1.28
CA MET A 1 -7.57 1.72 0.34
C MET A 1 -8.70 2.47 0.99
N PRO A 2 -9.46 3.28 0.24
CA PRO A 2 -10.65 3.88 0.81
C PRO A 2 -11.66 2.79 1.20
N VAL A 3 -12.33 3.02 2.32
CA VAL A 3 -13.48 2.20 2.74
C VAL A 3 -14.52 2.21 1.62
N THR A 4 -15.01 1.03 1.25
CA THR A 4 -16.06 0.90 0.26
C THR A 4 -17.42 0.96 0.93
N ILE A 5 -18.24 1.93 0.53
CA ILE A 5 -19.62 2.05 1.00
C ILE A 5 -20.49 1.11 0.17
N VAL A 6 -21.20 0.21 0.86
CA VAL A 6 -22.15 -0.73 0.27
C VAL A 6 -23.48 0.00 0.04
N LYS A 7 -24.02 -0.13 -1.16
CA LYS A 7 -25.23 0.59 -1.61
C LYS A 7 -26.54 -0.10 -1.23
N ASP A 8 -26.55 -1.43 -1.22
CA ASP A 8 -27.70 -2.28 -0.95
C ASP A 8 -27.24 -3.75 -0.73
N ASP A 9 -28.20 -4.64 -0.46
CA ASP A 9 -27.95 -6.06 -0.21
C ASP A 9 -27.33 -6.82 -1.39
N ASP A 10 -27.60 -6.40 -2.64
CA ASP A 10 -27.04 -7.07 -3.82
C ASP A 10 -25.62 -6.57 -4.10
N ASP A 11 -25.37 -5.27 -3.92
CA ASP A 11 -24.04 -4.67 -3.95
C ASP A 11 -23.13 -5.28 -2.87
N PHE A 12 -23.67 -5.63 -1.69
CA PHE A 12 -22.92 -6.39 -0.68
C PHE A 12 -22.44 -7.73 -1.25
N LYS A 13 -23.34 -8.54 -1.83
CA LYS A 13 -22.99 -9.86 -2.38
C LYS A 13 -21.94 -9.75 -3.48
N VAL A 14 -22.09 -8.76 -4.37
CA VAL A 14 -21.13 -8.51 -5.46
C VAL A 14 -19.75 -8.14 -4.90
N ARG A 15 -19.68 -7.18 -3.96
CA ARG A 15 -18.40 -6.74 -3.38
C ARG A 15 -17.75 -7.80 -2.52
N PHE A 16 -18.53 -8.52 -1.73
CA PHE A 16 -18.06 -9.61 -0.91
C PHE A 16 -17.55 -10.78 -1.77
N GLY A 17 -18.27 -11.14 -2.83
CA GLY A 17 -17.83 -12.14 -3.81
C GLY A 17 -16.54 -11.73 -4.52
N ALA A 18 -16.41 -10.45 -4.92
CA ALA A 18 -15.22 -9.92 -5.55
C ALA A 18 -13.98 -9.88 -4.61
N ALA A 19 -14.18 -9.86 -3.29
CA ALA A 19 -13.09 -9.95 -2.32
C ALA A 19 -12.39 -11.33 -2.36
N GLY A 20 -13.12 -12.38 -2.77
CA GLY A 20 -12.59 -13.73 -2.91
C GLY A 20 -12.00 -14.28 -1.60
N PRO A 21 -10.76 -14.81 -1.60
CA PRO A 21 -10.12 -15.34 -0.40
C PRO A 21 -9.58 -14.25 0.55
N LYS A 22 -9.60 -12.97 0.16
CA LYS A 22 -9.05 -11.88 0.98
C LYS A 22 -9.84 -11.71 2.28
N THR A 23 -9.14 -11.29 3.33
CA THR A 23 -9.83 -10.89 4.55
C THR A 23 -10.72 -9.69 4.28
N THR A 24 -12.00 -9.83 4.60
CA THR A 24 -12.99 -8.74 4.50
C THR A 24 -13.41 -8.36 5.90
N ILE A 25 -13.22 -7.09 6.24
CA ILE A 25 -13.74 -6.49 7.46
C ILE A 25 -14.98 -5.70 7.08
N CYS A 26 -16.10 -6.07 7.68
CA CYS A 26 -17.39 -5.44 7.48
C CYS A 26 -17.73 -4.59 8.71
N TYR A 27 -17.96 -3.30 8.49
CA TYR A 27 -18.44 -2.36 9.49
C TYR A 27 -19.93 -2.09 9.26
N PHE A 28 -20.76 -2.63 10.15
CA PHE A 28 -22.18 -2.36 10.22
C PHE A 28 -22.44 -1.10 11.06
N THR A 29 -22.99 -0.08 10.41
CA THR A 29 -23.19 1.28 10.94
C THR A 29 -24.62 1.74 10.72
N ALA A 30 -24.98 2.88 11.33
CA ALA A 30 -26.20 3.61 11.00
C ALA A 30 -25.95 5.11 11.06
N ALA A 31 -26.62 5.91 10.24
CA ALA A 31 -26.46 7.37 10.22
C ALA A 31 -26.83 8.03 11.57
N TRP A 32 -27.81 7.46 12.28
CA TRP A 32 -28.31 7.93 13.57
C TRP A 32 -27.48 7.45 14.77
N CYS A 33 -26.51 6.56 14.56
CA CYS A 33 -25.71 5.96 15.63
C CYS A 33 -24.56 6.89 16.06
N GLY A 34 -24.65 7.45 17.27
CA GLY A 34 -23.61 8.30 17.86
C GLY A 34 -22.23 7.62 17.99
N PRO A 35 -22.13 6.43 18.60
CA PRO A 35 -20.87 5.70 18.72
C PRO A 35 -20.23 5.35 17.35
N CYS A 36 -21.06 5.14 16.33
CA CYS A 36 -20.61 4.88 14.96
C CYS A 36 -19.83 6.07 14.37
N LYS A 37 -20.26 7.29 14.66
CA LYS A 37 -19.55 8.52 14.25
C LYS A 37 -18.20 8.65 14.94
N GLN A 38 -18.08 8.20 16.19
CA GLN A 38 -16.83 8.25 16.94
C GLN A 38 -15.79 7.25 16.42
N ILE A 39 -16.20 6.03 16.06
CA ILE A 39 -15.27 4.98 15.64
C ILE A 39 -14.96 4.99 14.14
N SER A 40 -15.83 5.60 13.30
CA SER A 40 -15.62 5.66 11.85
C SER A 40 -14.23 6.17 11.45
N PRO A 41 -13.69 7.27 12.01
CA PRO A 41 -12.35 7.73 11.63
C PRO A 41 -11.25 6.71 11.92
N THR A 42 -11.40 5.91 12.98
CA THR A 42 -10.45 4.82 13.29
C THR A 42 -10.56 3.73 12.23
N TYR A 43 -11.78 3.34 11.87
CA TYR A 43 -12.01 2.35 10.82
C TYR A 43 -11.46 2.81 9.46
N ASP A 44 -11.69 4.07 9.10
CA ASP A 44 -11.19 4.68 7.87
C ASP A 44 -9.65 4.78 7.89
N ALA A 45 -9.02 5.05 9.04
CA ALA A 45 -7.57 5.02 9.19
C ALA A 45 -7.00 3.60 9.02
N LEU A 46 -7.66 2.59 9.61
CA LEU A 46 -7.27 1.19 9.49
C LEU A 46 -7.39 0.69 8.04
N SER A 47 -8.38 1.13 7.26
CA SER A 47 -8.48 0.77 5.84
C SER A 47 -7.34 1.35 4.99
N ASN A 48 -6.79 2.49 5.41
CA ASN A 48 -5.61 3.09 4.78
C ASN A 48 -4.31 2.39 5.21
N GLN A 49 -4.28 1.82 6.41
CA GLN A 49 -3.12 1.07 6.91
C GLN A 49 -3.07 -0.37 6.39
N TYR A 50 -4.19 -1.08 6.33
CA TYR A 50 -4.27 -2.51 6.00
C TYR A 50 -4.81 -2.72 4.59
N LEU A 51 -3.98 -2.41 3.59
CA LEU A 51 -4.38 -2.41 2.17
C LEU A 51 -4.81 -3.77 1.61
N ASN A 52 -4.46 -4.87 2.29
CA ASN A 52 -4.71 -6.24 1.83
C ASN A 52 -5.99 -6.84 2.39
N ALA A 53 -6.67 -6.07 3.22
CA ALA A 53 -8.01 -6.37 3.67
C ALA A 53 -9.01 -5.51 2.88
N VAL A 54 -10.16 -6.07 2.60
CA VAL A 54 -11.29 -5.34 2.03
C VAL A 54 -12.08 -4.74 3.18
N PHE A 55 -12.25 -3.42 3.19
CA PHE A 55 -13.03 -2.71 4.20
C PHE A 55 -14.37 -2.29 3.60
N LEU A 56 -15.45 -2.88 4.10
CA LEU A 56 -16.82 -2.57 3.69
C LEU A 56 -17.52 -1.81 4.82
N LYS A 57 -18.26 -0.74 4.47
CA LYS A 57 -19.14 -0.02 5.38
C LYS A 57 -20.58 -0.26 4.92
N ILE A 58 -21.39 -0.81 5.81
CA ILE A 58 -22.73 -1.32 5.54
C ILE A 58 -23.70 -0.58 6.46
N ASP A 59 -24.62 0.17 5.88
CA ASP A 59 -25.68 0.83 6.65
C ASP A 59 -26.82 -0.16 6.89
N VAL A 60 -27.19 -0.34 8.16
CA VAL A 60 -28.22 -1.31 8.55
C VAL A 60 -29.62 -0.94 8.09
N ASP A 61 -29.89 0.35 7.86
CA ASP A 61 -31.18 0.83 7.35
C ASP A 61 -31.31 0.60 5.83
N ILE A 62 -30.20 0.28 5.16
CA ILE A 62 -30.13 0.09 3.70
C ILE A 62 -29.96 -1.40 3.35
N CYS A 63 -29.18 -2.14 4.13
CA CYS A 63 -28.84 -3.54 3.87
C CYS A 63 -29.48 -4.47 4.92
N GLU A 64 -30.81 -4.38 5.10
CA GLU A 64 -31.55 -5.11 6.14
C GLU A 64 -31.37 -6.63 6.01
N GLY A 65 -31.42 -7.16 4.79
CA GLY A 65 -31.31 -8.60 4.54
C GLY A 65 -29.93 -9.16 4.91
N THR A 66 -28.87 -8.42 4.58
CA THR A 66 -27.48 -8.72 4.94
C THR A 66 -27.31 -8.67 6.45
N CYS A 67 -27.83 -7.63 7.11
CA CYS A 67 -27.75 -7.48 8.56
C CYS A 67 -28.44 -8.63 9.30
N ALA A 68 -29.65 -9.00 8.86
CA ALA A 68 -30.38 -10.14 9.41
C ALA A 68 -29.61 -11.46 9.21
N SER A 69 -29.07 -11.68 8.01
CA SER A 69 -28.34 -12.91 7.66
C SER A 69 -27.09 -13.14 8.51
N TYR A 70 -26.41 -12.05 8.93
CA TYR A 70 -25.22 -12.12 9.78
C TYR A 70 -25.52 -11.84 11.28
N GLY A 71 -26.79 -11.78 11.67
CA GLY A 71 -27.19 -11.62 13.07
C GLY A 71 -26.78 -10.29 13.70
N VAL A 72 -26.71 -9.22 12.90
CA VAL A 72 -26.37 -7.88 13.37
C VAL A 72 -27.58 -7.27 14.07
N SER A 73 -27.44 -7.00 15.36
CA SER A 73 -28.53 -6.50 16.22
C SER A 73 -28.18 -5.20 16.95
N SER A 74 -26.98 -4.67 16.74
CA SER A 74 -26.46 -3.50 17.47
C SER A 74 -25.39 -2.81 16.64
N MET A 75 -25.36 -1.48 16.65
CA MET A 75 -24.36 -0.71 15.90
C MET A 75 -23.49 0.10 16.88
N PRO A 76 -22.18 0.24 16.61
CA PRO A 76 -21.46 -0.38 15.50
C PRO A 76 -21.21 -1.88 15.76
N THR A 77 -21.21 -2.69 14.70
CA THR A 77 -20.72 -4.09 14.75
C THR A 77 -19.68 -4.28 13.66
N PHE A 78 -18.60 -4.98 13.99
CA PHE A 78 -17.55 -5.35 13.06
C PHE A 78 -17.55 -6.87 12.91
N ILE A 79 -17.54 -7.37 11.68
CA ILE A 79 -17.45 -8.80 11.39
C ILE A 79 -16.29 -9.02 10.43
N VAL A 80 -15.42 -9.98 10.75
CA VAL A 80 -14.33 -10.39 9.89
C VAL A 80 -14.67 -11.69 9.19
N PHE A 81 -14.45 -11.68 7.88
CA PHE A 81 -14.51 -12.83 7.01
C PHE A 81 -13.11 -13.13 6.48
N LYS A 82 -12.71 -14.40 6.45
CA LYS A 82 -11.46 -14.88 5.86
C LYS A 82 -11.74 -16.20 5.16
N ASP A 83 -11.25 -16.36 3.93
CA ASP A 83 -11.54 -17.51 3.07
C ASP A 83 -13.05 -17.76 2.92
N GLY A 84 -13.84 -16.68 2.77
CA GLY A 84 -15.30 -16.73 2.66
C GLY A 84 -16.06 -17.12 3.94
N ALA A 85 -15.37 -17.40 5.05
CA ALA A 85 -15.98 -17.79 6.31
C ALA A 85 -15.90 -16.69 7.37
N GLN A 86 -16.98 -16.47 8.11
CA GLN A 86 -16.99 -15.60 9.28
C GLN A 86 -16.07 -16.17 10.36
N LYS A 87 -15.14 -15.34 10.87
CA LYS A 87 -14.15 -15.76 11.87
C LYS A 87 -14.42 -15.18 13.25
N GLU A 88 -14.58 -13.87 13.33
CA GLU A 88 -14.72 -13.16 14.59
C GLU A 88 -15.58 -11.91 14.40
N SER A 89 -16.27 -11.49 15.45
CA SER A 89 -17.08 -10.27 15.45
C SER A 89 -16.93 -9.51 16.76
N ILE A 90 -17.00 -8.19 16.67
CA ILE A 90 -16.93 -7.27 17.80
C ILE A 90 -18.14 -6.34 17.72
N LYS A 91 -18.78 -6.11 18.87
CA LYS A 91 -19.92 -5.20 19.00
C LYS A 91 -19.52 -3.98 19.83
N GLY A 92 -20.06 -2.82 19.47
CA GLY A 92 -19.80 -1.56 20.16
C GLY A 92 -18.59 -0.80 19.62
N ALA A 93 -18.48 0.46 20.02
CA ALA A 93 -17.40 1.36 19.60
C ALA A 93 -16.09 1.08 20.37
N ASP A 94 -15.63 -0.17 20.33
CA ASP A 94 -14.37 -0.59 20.95
C ASP A 94 -13.21 -0.37 19.99
N ARG A 95 -12.48 0.73 20.20
CA ARG A 95 -11.33 1.10 19.37
C ARG A 95 -10.20 0.07 19.49
N VAL A 96 -9.90 -0.38 20.70
CA VAL A 96 -8.78 -1.29 20.98
C VAL A 96 -9.10 -2.68 20.42
N GLY A 97 -10.34 -3.14 20.64
CA GLY A 97 -10.84 -4.39 20.06
C GLY A 97 -10.79 -4.37 18.53
N LEU A 98 -11.25 -3.28 17.90
CA LEU A 98 -11.21 -3.13 16.44
C LEU A 98 -9.77 -3.17 15.90
N GLU A 99 -8.85 -2.40 16.51
CA GLU A 99 -7.44 -2.39 16.11
C GLU A 99 -6.81 -3.79 16.25
N ALA A 100 -7.09 -4.50 17.34
CA ALA A 100 -6.59 -5.85 17.58
C ALA A 100 -7.18 -6.88 16.60
N LEU A 101 -8.47 -6.79 16.31
CA LEU A 101 -9.19 -7.65 15.36
C LEU A 101 -8.63 -7.49 13.95
N VAL A 102 -8.53 -6.25 13.48
CA VAL A 102 -7.96 -5.93 12.16
C VAL A 102 -6.53 -6.43 12.11
N LYS A 103 -5.70 -6.14 13.12
CA LYS A 103 -4.33 -6.63 13.17
C LYS A 103 -4.26 -8.16 13.07
N LYS A 104 -5.04 -8.87 13.90
CA LYS A 104 -5.06 -10.34 13.96
C LYS A 104 -5.40 -11.00 12.63
N TYR A 105 -6.37 -10.48 11.88
CA TYR A 105 -6.83 -11.13 10.64
C TYR A 105 -6.25 -10.54 9.35
N ALA A 106 -5.87 -9.26 9.37
CA ALA A 106 -5.19 -8.64 8.24
C ALA A 106 -3.71 -9.04 8.14
N GLU A 107 -3.05 -9.42 9.26
CA GLU A 107 -1.69 -9.99 9.23
C GLU A 107 -1.67 -11.44 8.73
N ASP A 108 -2.77 -12.17 8.91
CA ASP A 108 -2.87 -13.62 8.69
C ASP A 108 -3.30 -13.97 7.25
N SER A 109 -3.60 -12.96 6.43
CA SER A 109 -3.92 -13.11 5.01
C SER A 109 -2.63 -13.25 4.24
N THR A 110 -2.22 -14.49 3.98
CA THR A 110 -1.13 -14.84 3.07
C THR A 110 -1.51 -14.52 1.62
N ALA A 111 -1.58 -13.21 1.32
CA ALA A 111 -1.52 -12.59 0.00
C ALA A 111 -1.51 -11.06 0.20
N GLY A 112 -0.34 -10.49 0.50
CA GLY A 112 -0.02 -9.09 0.16
C GLY A 112 0.26 -8.08 1.28
N SER A 113 0.15 -8.39 2.59
CA SER A 113 0.44 -7.39 3.65
C SER A 113 1.87 -7.36 4.13
N LEU A 114 2.38 -6.14 4.17
CA LEU A 114 3.77 -5.78 4.34
C LEU A 114 3.98 -5.30 5.78
N VAL A 115 4.22 -6.27 6.67
CA VAL A 115 4.70 -6.20 8.08
C VAL A 115 4.45 -4.89 8.86
N ALA A 116 3.92 -5.00 10.07
CA ALA A 116 3.76 -3.89 11.03
C ALA A 116 4.93 -2.89 11.05
N GLY A 117 4.64 -1.61 10.78
CA GLY A 117 5.61 -0.50 10.83
C GLY A 117 5.96 0.11 9.47
N GLN A 118 5.64 -0.55 8.36
CA GLN A 118 5.90 -0.03 7.01
C GLN A 118 4.83 0.96 6.56
N SER A 119 5.25 2.04 5.89
CA SER A 119 4.37 3.04 5.28
C SER A 119 4.77 3.31 3.84
N ASP A 120 3.87 3.95 3.08
CA ASP A 120 4.22 4.51 1.77
C ASP A 120 5.30 5.59 1.97
N LEU A 121 6.40 5.48 1.20
CA LEU A 121 7.54 6.40 1.27
C LEU A 121 7.36 7.65 0.41
N LYS A 122 6.20 7.84 -0.24
CA LYS A 122 5.86 9.01 -1.07
C LYS A 122 6.14 10.36 -0.39
N SER A 123 5.95 10.47 0.91
CA SER A 123 6.22 11.71 1.66
C SER A 123 7.72 11.98 1.88
N ILE A 124 8.57 10.96 1.72
CA ILE A 124 10.01 11.04 1.92
C ILE A 124 10.75 11.28 0.60
N PHE A 125 10.12 11.04 -0.55
CA PHE A 125 10.70 11.33 -1.86
C PHE A 125 11.12 12.80 -1.98
N ASP A 126 12.32 13.05 -2.50
CA ASP A 126 12.75 14.37 -2.93
C ASP A 126 12.14 14.70 -4.28
N LYS A 127 10.91 15.25 -4.24
CA LYS A 127 10.14 15.63 -5.42
C LYS A 127 10.90 16.55 -6.40
N LYS A 128 11.90 17.31 -5.94
CA LYS A 128 12.68 18.22 -6.80
C LYS A 128 13.78 17.51 -7.57
N GLN A 129 14.15 16.31 -7.17
CA GLN A 129 15.24 15.52 -7.75
C GLN A 129 14.73 14.20 -8.36
N MET A 130 13.41 13.95 -8.34
CA MET A 130 12.83 12.85 -9.08
C MET A 130 13.02 13.08 -10.57
N GLU A 131 13.27 11.99 -11.30
CA GLU A 131 13.51 12.04 -12.73
C GLU A 131 12.83 10.85 -13.40
N CYS A 132 12.26 11.09 -14.58
CA CYS A 132 11.74 10.05 -15.46
C CYS A 132 12.40 10.21 -16.82
N LEU A 133 13.00 9.14 -17.35
CA LEU A 133 13.52 9.10 -18.71
C LEU A 133 12.54 8.33 -19.60
N ASN A 134 12.34 8.84 -20.82
CA ASN A 134 11.38 8.33 -21.81
C ASN A 134 9.91 8.38 -21.35
N GLY A 135 9.57 9.21 -20.36
CA GLY A 135 8.19 9.45 -19.96
C GLY A 135 7.55 10.52 -20.84
N SER A 136 6.28 10.32 -21.20
CA SER A 136 5.52 11.29 -21.99
C SER A 136 5.32 12.61 -21.23
N ASP A 137 5.51 13.73 -21.94
CA ASP A 137 5.33 15.10 -21.42
C ASP A 137 3.90 15.38 -20.91
N ASP A 138 2.90 14.67 -21.45
CA ASP A 138 1.50 14.77 -21.01
C ASP A 138 1.28 14.14 -19.62
N THR A 139 2.24 13.33 -19.16
CA THR A 139 2.15 12.52 -17.94
C THR A 139 3.35 12.76 -17.00
N PRO A 140 3.48 13.97 -16.43
CA PRO A 140 4.64 14.30 -15.62
C PRO A 140 4.68 13.49 -14.32
N LEU A 141 5.90 13.17 -13.88
CA LEU A 141 6.16 12.21 -12.81
C LEU A 141 5.56 12.64 -11.45
N ASP A 142 5.47 13.94 -11.19
CA ASP A 142 4.88 14.50 -9.97
C ASP A 142 3.37 14.22 -9.88
N LEU A 143 2.63 14.41 -10.98
CA LEU A 143 1.21 14.09 -11.06
C LEU A 143 0.97 12.57 -10.97
N PHE A 144 1.85 11.77 -11.56
CA PHE A 144 1.78 10.30 -11.48
C PHE A 144 1.97 9.82 -10.04
N VAL A 145 3.01 10.29 -9.34
CA VAL A 145 3.24 9.95 -7.93
C VAL A 145 2.06 10.38 -7.06
N GLU A 146 1.38 11.47 -7.42
CA GLU A 146 0.16 11.92 -6.75
C GLU A 146 -1.07 11.06 -7.01
N GLY A 147 -1.04 10.22 -8.05
CA GLY A 147 -2.14 9.37 -8.50
C GLY A 147 -3.13 10.11 -9.40
N ASN A 148 -2.71 11.24 -9.98
CA ASN A 148 -3.55 12.11 -10.81
C ASN A 148 -3.47 11.75 -12.31
N CYS A 149 -2.44 11.03 -12.73
CA CYS A 149 -2.30 10.51 -14.08
C CYS A 149 -1.62 9.14 -14.08
N ASN A 150 -1.69 8.45 -15.22
CA ASN A 150 -0.86 7.29 -15.50
C ASN A 150 0.48 7.77 -16.07
N LEU A 151 1.56 7.04 -15.85
CA LEU A 151 2.85 7.31 -16.47
C LEU A 151 2.99 6.44 -17.72
N VAL A 152 3.23 7.07 -18.87
CA VAL A 152 3.27 6.41 -20.18
C VAL A 152 4.65 6.62 -20.80
N SER A 153 5.18 5.59 -21.46
CA SER A 153 6.41 5.71 -22.23
C SER A 153 6.19 6.43 -23.57
N ASP A 154 7.19 7.19 -24.02
CA ASP A 154 7.05 8.08 -25.18
C ASP A 154 7.53 7.42 -26.50
N CYS A 155 8.79 7.00 -26.57
CA CYS A 155 9.39 6.51 -27.82
C CYS A 155 9.32 4.99 -28.00
N ASP A 156 9.49 4.24 -26.91
CA ASP A 156 9.55 2.79 -26.87
C ASP A 156 9.05 2.29 -25.49
N GLU A 157 9.06 0.99 -25.25
CA GLU A 157 8.52 0.38 -24.03
C GLU A 157 9.38 0.63 -22.78
N GLN A 158 10.59 1.16 -22.94
CA GLN A 158 11.55 1.29 -21.87
C GLN A 158 11.30 2.56 -21.07
N LEU A 159 11.37 2.45 -19.74
CA LEU A 159 11.21 3.60 -18.84
C LEU A 159 12.22 3.54 -17.73
N ILE A 160 12.77 4.69 -17.36
CA ILE A 160 13.59 4.81 -16.15
C ILE A 160 12.93 5.80 -15.20
N ILE A 161 12.68 5.39 -13.97
CA ILE A 161 12.07 6.21 -12.93
C ILE A 161 13.01 6.25 -11.73
N SER A 162 13.41 7.45 -11.32
CA SER A 162 14.34 7.68 -10.22
C SER A 162 13.64 8.40 -9.07
N PHE A 163 13.66 7.77 -7.89
CA PHE A 163 13.16 8.36 -6.64
C PHE A 163 14.30 8.51 -5.62
N PRO A 164 14.87 9.72 -5.49
CA PRO A 164 15.71 10.06 -4.36
C PRO A 164 14.88 10.25 -3.09
N PHE A 165 15.46 9.99 -1.93
CA PHE A 165 14.84 10.18 -0.62
C PHE A 165 15.52 11.32 0.14
N HIS A 166 14.75 12.13 0.87
CA HIS A 166 15.30 13.19 1.74
C HIS A 166 16.11 12.64 2.92
N GLN A 167 15.87 11.38 3.28
CA GLN A 167 16.62 10.66 4.30
C GLN A 167 16.69 9.18 3.92
N PRO A 168 17.73 8.45 4.36
CA PRO A 168 17.84 7.04 4.07
C PRO A 168 16.66 6.24 4.66
N VAL A 169 16.19 5.26 3.90
CA VAL A 169 15.05 4.40 4.25
C VAL A 169 15.44 2.93 4.20
N LYS A 170 14.64 2.09 4.85
CA LYS A 170 14.58 0.65 4.61
C LYS A 170 13.44 0.38 3.64
N VAL A 171 13.73 -0.08 2.44
CA VAL A 171 12.69 -0.48 1.47
C VAL A 171 12.36 -1.94 1.70
N HIS A 172 11.10 -2.23 1.96
CA HIS A 172 10.65 -3.58 2.26
C HIS A 172 9.90 -4.18 1.08
N SER A 173 9.27 -3.34 0.26
CA SER A 173 8.51 -3.79 -0.89
C SER A 173 8.17 -2.69 -1.86
N ILE A 174 7.75 -3.12 -3.04
CA ILE A 174 7.40 -2.29 -4.17
C ILE A 174 6.06 -2.78 -4.69
N LEU A 175 5.13 -1.87 -4.96
CA LEU A 175 3.89 -2.14 -5.67
C LEU A 175 3.99 -1.54 -7.07
N ILE A 176 3.66 -2.36 -8.06
CA ILE A 176 3.52 -1.92 -9.45
C ILE A 176 2.16 -2.33 -9.96
N LYS A 177 1.47 -1.38 -10.61
CA LYS A 177 0.23 -1.62 -11.33
C LYS A 177 0.36 -1.03 -12.72
N GLY A 178 0.23 -1.87 -13.74
CA GLY A 178 0.20 -1.44 -15.14
C GLY A 178 -1.19 -1.54 -15.77
N VAL A 179 -1.27 -1.32 -17.08
CA VAL A 179 -2.54 -1.37 -17.84
C VAL A 179 -2.52 -2.51 -18.86
N GLY A 180 -3.21 -3.61 -18.54
CA GLY A 180 -3.36 -4.75 -19.46
C GLY A 180 -2.04 -5.20 -20.07
N GLU A 181 -1.98 -5.34 -21.39
CA GLU A 181 -0.78 -5.76 -22.11
C GLU A 181 0.38 -4.74 -22.03
N ARG A 182 0.08 -3.46 -21.77
CA ARG A 182 1.09 -2.40 -21.61
C ARG A 182 1.70 -2.35 -20.21
N SER A 183 1.34 -3.29 -19.33
CA SER A 183 1.94 -3.38 -18.00
C SER A 183 3.39 -3.85 -18.08
N PRO A 184 4.28 -3.35 -17.21
CA PRO A 184 5.65 -3.84 -17.12
C PRO A 184 5.69 -5.35 -16.88
N LYS A 185 6.67 -6.00 -17.49
CA LYS A 185 6.96 -7.42 -17.29
C LYS A 185 8.29 -7.58 -16.56
N ARG A 186 9.39 -7.03 -17.07
CA ARG A 186 10.70 -7.06 -16.40
C ARG A 186 11.07 -5.70 -15.87
N VAL A 187 11.29 -5.62 -14.56
CA VAL A 187 11.69 -4.39 -13.87
C VAL A 187 12.99 -4.65 -13.10
N LYS A 188 14.05 -3.95 -13.51
CA LYS A 188 15.35 -3.95 -12.85
C LYS A 188 15.37 -2.82 -11.82
N VAL A 189 15.64 -3.17 -10.56
CA VAL A 189 15.69 -2.22 -9.44
C VAL A 189 17.14 -1.98 -9.03
N PHE A 190 17.54 -0.71 -9.05
CA PHE A 190 18.84 -0.23 -8.60
C PHE A 190 18.67 0.67 -7.38
N ILE A 191 19.68 0.71 -6.51
CA ILE A 191 19.69 1.58 -5.33
C ILE A 191 21.04 2.28 -5.20
N ASN A 192 21.02 3.46 -4.58
CA ASN A 192 22.22 4.21 -4.18
C ASN A 192 23.18 4.51 -5.34
N LEU A 193 22.65 4.71 -6.56
CA LEU A 193 23.44 5.16 -7.68
C LEU A 193 23.70 6.67 -7.56
N PRO A 194 24.87 7.18 -7.98
CA PRO A 194 25.23 8.60 -7.83
C PRO A 194 24.41 9.53 -8.74
N LYS A 195 23.86 9.00 -9.84
CA LYS A 195 23.02 9.70 -10.80
C LYS A 195 21.97 8.74 -11.34
N THR A 196 20.95 9.26 -12.01
CA THR A 196 20.00 8.45 -12.77
C THR A 196 20.76 7.63 -13.82
N ILE A 197 20.48 6.33 -13.84
CA ILE A 197 21.07 5.39 -14.79
C ILE A 197 20.52 5.67 -16.19
N ASP A 198 21.34 5.49 -17.21
CA ASP A 198 20.91 5.52 -18.61
C ASP A 198 20.51 4.12 -19.09
N PHE A 199 19.84 4.04 -20.24
CA PHE A 199 19.34 2.78 -20.79
C PHE A 199 20.44 1.76 -21.09
N ASP A 200 21.59 2.22 -21.60
CA ASP A 200 22.74 1.34 -21.90
C ASP A 200 23.30 0.67 -20.64
N ASN A 201 23.53 1.45 -19.57
CA ASN A 201 24.01 0.92 -18.30
C ASN A 201 22.93 0.07 -17.61
N ALA A 202 21.65 0.46 -17.71
CA ALA A 202 20.56 -0.28 -17.09
C ALA A 202 20.34 -1.66 -17.75
N ALA A 203 20.61 -1.78 -19.05
CA ALA A 203 20.58 -3.05 -19.75
C ALA A 203 21.75 -3.98 -19.32
N GLY A 204 22.96 -3.42 -19.19
CA GLY A 204 24.19 -4.20 -18.95
C GLY A 204 24.55 -4.47 -17.49
N LEU A 205 24.14 -3.62 -16.54
CA LEU A 205 24.48 -3.78 -15.13
C LEU A 205 23.56 -4.77 -14.42
N GLU A 206 24.11 -5.51 -13.46
CA GLU A 206 23.30 -6.37 -12.60
C GLU A 206 22.46 -5.52 -11.64
N PRO A 207 21.12 -5.70 -11.61
CA PRO A 207 20.27 -4.97 -10.68
C PRO A 207 20.45 -5.47 -9.25
N THR A 208 20.11 -4.60 -8.30
CA THR A 208 20.03 -4.99 -6.89
C THR A 208 18.99 -6.11 -6.72
N GLN A 209 17.88 -5.96 -7.43
CA GLN A 209 16.82 -6.95 -7.55
C GLN A 209 16.17 -6.85 -8.94
N LEU A 210 16.03 -7.99 -9.62
CA LEU A 210 15.19 -8.14 -10.79
C LEU A 210 13.79 -8.59 -10.32
N ILE A 211 12.76 -7.97 -10.87
CA ILE A 211 11.37 -8.32 -10.63
C ILE A 211 10.73 -8.69 -11.98
N GLU A 212 10.09 -9.85 -12.01
CA GLU A 212 9.32 -10.31 -13.16
C GLU A 212 7.85 -10.36 -12.76
N PHE A 213 7.04 -9.56 -13.45
CA PHE A 213 5.60 -9.46 -13.25
C PHE A 213 4.88 -10.36 -14.26
N ASP A 214 3.79 -10.97 -13.81
CA ASP A 214 2.87 -11.71 -14.65
C ASP A 214 1.59 -10.90 -14.88
N LYS A 215 0.58 -11.52 -15.52
CA LYS A 215 -0.69 -10.85 -15.83
C LYS A 215 -1.42 -10.33 -14.58
N SER A 216 -1.10 -10.81 -13.37
CA SER A 216 -1.70 -10.31 -12.12
C SER A 216 -1.34 -8.86 -11.81
N ALA A 217 -0.24 -8.34 -12.35
CA ALA A 217 0.14 -6.92 -12.22
C ALA A 217 -0.80 -5.95 -12.94
N THR A 218 -1.66 -6.47 -13.82
CA THR A 218 -2.65 -5.72 -14.61
C THR A 218 -4.01 -5.62 -13.94
N GLU A 219 -4.28 -6.48 -12.94
CA GLU A 219 -5.62 -6.68 -12.39
C GLU A 219 -5.76 -6.07 -10.99
N GLY A 220 -6.97 -5.62 -10.66
CA GLY A 220 -7.33 -5.15 -9.31
C GLY A 220 -6.45 -3.99 -8.80
N GLN A 221 -5.57 -4.27 -7.84
CA GLN A 221 -4.78 -3.29 -7.10
C GLN A 221 -3.28 -3.26 -7.49
N GLY A 222 -2.90 -4.02 -8.52
CA GLY A 222 -1.49 -4.22 -8.88
C GLY A 222 -0.82 -5.31 -8.05
N GLN A 223 0.43 -5.61 -8.41
CA GLN A 223 1.23 -6.65 -7.80
C GLN A 223 2.24 -6.06 -6.81
N ILE A 224 2.23 -6.57 -5.58
CA ILE A 224 3.17 -6.22 -4.52
C ILE A 224 4.30 -7.23 -4.51
N VAL A 225 5.54 -6.74 -4.51
CA VAL A 225 6.74 -7.56 -4.50
C VAL A 225 7.60 -7.22 -3.29
N GLN A 226 7.92 -8.24 -2.49
CA GLN A 226 8.85 -8.11 -1.38
C GLN A 226 10.27 -7.86 -1.90
N THR A 227 10.96 -6.89 -1.32
CA THR A 227 12.37 -6.71 -1.62
C THR A 227 13.22 -7.76 -0.89
N LYS A 228 14.42 -8.02 -1.40
CA LYS A 228 15.46 -8.75 -0.68
C LYS A 228 15.96 -7.89 0.47
N TYR A 229 15.20 -7.83 1.57
CA TYR A 229 15.38 -6.91 2.71
C TYR A 229 16.85 -6.65 3.08
N VAL A 230 17.69 -7.69 3.11
CA VAL A 230 19.14 -7.59 3.40
C VAL A 230 19.90 -6.59 2.52
N LYS A 231 19.48 -6.40 1.26
CA LYS A 231 20.08 -5.43 0.32
C LYS A 231 19.49 -4.03 0.46
N PHE A 232 18.27 -3.91 0.97
CA PHE A 232 17.49 -2.66 0.98
C PHE A 232 17.40 -2.04 2.39
N GLN A 233 18.43 -2.21 3.22
CA GLN A 233 18.47 -1.68 4.60
C GLN A 233 18.80 -0.18 4.70
N ASN A 234 19.47 0.37 3.69
CA ASN A 234 19.95 1.74 3.71
C ASN A 234 19.91 2.29 2.29
N VAL A 235 18.74 2.78 1.89
CA VAL A 235 18.45 3.24 0.53
C VAL A 235 18.27 4.76 0.55
N GLN A 236 19.14 5.47 -0.16
CA GLN A 236 19.15 6.93 -0.34
C GLN A 236 18.46 7.34 -1.64
N ASN A 237 18.54 6.50 -2.67
CA ASN A 237 17.73 6.60 -3.87
C ASN A 237 17.42 5.20 -4.38
N ILE A 238 16.30 5.08 -5.08
CA ILE A 238 15.87 3.87 -5.76
C ILE A 238 15.51 4.22 -7.21
N GLN A 239 15.94 3.38 -8.15
CA GLN A 239 15.70 3.58 -9.57
C GLN A 239 15.10 2.31 -10.17
N PHE A 240 14.09 2.49 -10.99
CA PHE A 240 13.37 1.43 -11.68
C PHE A 240 13.66 1.56 -13.16
N PHE A 241 14.24 0.52 -13.75
CA PHE A 241 14.33 0.38 -15.19
C PHE A 241 13.30 -0.67 -15.62
N ILE A 242 12.29 -0.23 -16.35
CA ILE A 242 11.34 -1.10 -17.02
C ILE A 242 11.92 -1.45 -18.37
N GLU A 243 12.21 -2.73 -18.58
CA GLU A 243 12.90 -3.23 -19.77
C GLU A 243 11.92 -3.67 -20.86
N ASP A 244 10.79 -4.27 -20.47
CA ASP A 244 9.74 -4.73 -21.38
C ASP A 244 8.36 -4.72 -20.70
N ASN A 245 7.31 -4.88 -21.52
CA ASN A 245 5.93 -5.05 -21.08
C ASN A 245 5.38 -6.45 -21.38
N ILE A 246 4.23 -6.78 -20.79
CA ILE A 246 3.62 -8.11 -20.86
C ILE A 246 3.18 -8.46 -22.29
N GLY A 247 2.71 -7.46 -23.04
CA GLY A 247 2.23 -7.61 -24.42
C GLY A 247 3.33 -7.69 -25.46
N GLY A 248 4.55 -7.26 -25.15
CA GLY A 248 5.63 -7.09 -26.12
C GLY A 248 5.35 -6.00 -27.16
N GLY A 249 4.57 -4.99 -26.79
CA GLY A 249 4.35 -3.80 -27.63
C GLY A 249 5.34 -2.69 -27.31
N ASP A 250 5.30 -1.60 -28.06
CA ASP A 250 6.28 -0.51 -27.96
C ASP A 250 5.92 0.55 -26.90
N VAL A 251 4.85 0.33 -26.11
CA VAL A 251 4.38 1.31 -25.12
C VAL A 251 4.13 0.63 -23.80
N THR A 252 4.74 1.17 -22.74
CA THR A 252 4.51 0.76 -21.36
C THR A 252 3.67 1.82 -20.65
N GLU A 253 2.67 1.39 -19.89
CA GLU A 253 1.82 2.27 -19.10
C GLU A 253 1.69 1.77 -17.66
N LEU A 254 1.97 2.69 -16.73
CA LEU A 254 1.91 2.52 -15.29
C LEU A 254 0.75 3.31 -14.71
N VAL A 255 -0.12 2.63 -13.96
CA VAL A 255 -1.18 3.27 -13.16
C VAL A 255 -0.67 3.67 -11.79
N GLN A 256 0.19 2.83 -11.21
CA GLN A 256 0.70 3.06 -9.86
C GLN A 256 2.07 2.42 -9.69
N LEU A 257 2.98 3.18 -9.08
CA LEU A 257 4.26 2.70 -8.57
C LEU A 257 4.42 3.25 -7.16
N ALA A 258 4.41 2.37 -6.16
CA ALA A 258 4.56 2.75 -4.76
C ALA A 258 5.70 1.97 -4.12
N VAL A 259 6.44 2.63 -3.23
CA VAL A 259 7.55 2.03 -2.50
C VAL A 259 7.21 2.07 -1.02
N PHE A 260 7.16 0.91 -0.38
CA PHE A 260 6.83 0.81 1.03
C PHE A 260 8.06 0.50 1.86
N GLY A 261 8.14 1.16 3.00
CA GLY A 261 9.28 0.98 3.87
C GLY A 261 9.19 1.76 5.17
N THR A 262 10.35 1.94 5.80
CA THR A 262 10.47 2.74 7.02
C THR A 262 11.63 3.72 6.89
N PRO A 263 11.46 5.00 7.27
CA PRO A 263 12.60 5.88 7.45
C PRO A 263 13.60 5.29 8.44
N LEU A 264 14.89 5.36 8.13
CA LEU A 264 15.91 5.15 9.14
C LEU A 264 15.82 6.34 10.09
N SER A 265 15.54 6.07 11.37
CA SER A 265 15.57 7.11 12.38
C SER A 265 16.97 7.71 12.42
N SER A 266 17.07 8.99 12.06
CA SER A 266 18.14 9.80 12.60
C SER A 266 17.91 9.82 14.11
N VAL A 267 18.86 9.31 14.89
CA VAL A 267 18.86 9.52 16.33
C VAL A 267 18.82 11.04 16.52
N ASN A 268 17.65 11.56 16.89
CA ASN A 268 17.48 12.97 17.15
C ASN A 268 18.18 13.21 18.49
N MET A 269 19.46 13.62 18.46
CA MET A 269 20.26 13.88 19.67
C MET A 269 19.64 14.93 20.60
N SER A 270 18.62 15.65 20.12
CA SER A 270 17.77 16.58 20.86
C SER A 270 16.95 15.93 21.98
N GLU A 271 16.67 14.62 21.93
CA GLU A 271 15.87 13.92 22.95
C GLU A 271 16.69 13.27 24.07
N PHE A 272 18.02 13.33 24.01
CA PHE A 272 18.86 12.93 25.14
C PHE A 272 18.85 14.03 26.21
N LYS A 273 17.82 14.04 27.06
CA LYS A 273 17.93 14.70 28.37
C LYS A 273 19.06 13.99 29.14
N ARG A 274 20.18 14.69 29.34
CA ARG A 274 21.19 14.32 30.34
C ARG A 274 20.45 14.02 31.64
N VAL A 275 20.47 12.77 32.08
CA VAL A 275 20.06 12.42 33.44
C VAL A 275 21.07 13.10 34.35
N ALA A 276 20.68 14.23 34.94
CA ALA A 276 21.47 14.87 35.99
C ALA A 276 21.60 13.85 37.13
N GLY A 277 22.80 13.30 37.29
CA GLY A 277 23.11 12.41 38.40
C GLY A 277 22.75 13.10 39.71
N LYS A 278 21.94 12.44 40.53
CA LYS A 278 21.71 12.88 41.90
C LYS A 278 23.05 12.86 42.64
N ALA A 279 23.39 14.00 43.24
CA ALA A 279 24.46 14.08 44.22
C ALA A 279 24.09 13.24 45.46
N GLY A 280 25.03 12.45 45.95
CA GLY A 280 24.97 11.79 47.24
C GLY A 280 24.90 10.27 47.16
N ASP A 281 26.06 9.61 47.33
CA ASP A 281 26.29 8.79 48.51
C ASP A 281 27.79 8.50 48.62
N ALA A 282 28.46 9.33 49.42
CA ALA A 282 29.76 9.00 49.97
C ALA A 282 29.50 8.22 51.26
N HIS A 283 29.87 6.93 51.24
CA HIS A 283 30.14 6.14 52.44
C HIS A 283 31.65 5.88 52.50
#